data_AF-A0A847FC54-F1
#
_entry.id   AF-A0A847FC54-F1
#
_cell.length_a   1.000
_cell.length_b   1.000
_cell.length_c   1.000
_cell.angle_alpha   90.00
_cell.angle_beta   90.00
_cell.angle_gamma   90.00
#
_symmetry.space_group_name_H-M   'P 1'
#
loop_
_entity.id
_entity.type
_entity.pdbx_description
1 polymer ?
#
loop_
_entity_poly.entity_id
_entity_poly.type
_entity_poly.pdbx_seq_one_letter_code
_entity_poly.pdbx_strand_id
1 'polypeptide(L)'
;LSDPEEGTILTVIRDAATAAKMAADNNGATATSVLTAATNASRASVMNTPNLLPVLKEAGVVDAGGHGLFTIFEGALLFIRGKINGNMPELLCRQKPLITSTTEFSHEEDFYGFCTQFMIKGDNLNIKTIRNTLKDLGQSLIVVGDSALVRVHIHSHDTGLVTSTAASFGTITDVDIRSMDKQHQDFLLVKRGNSLQTAVIAVVNGSGLVNTFADLGIAAIVPGGQTMNPSTMDILNTMERVDSNSIIILPNNKNVVTTARLAQSLTSKNTCVIPTETIPQGIAAMIEFMPEADYETNIKQMAESYACVKTIEVTRATRAARVNGLSIKLGQFIALLDGELKVAVENPAKAIFHALSMIELTCCRVITLYYGKDANEYDAKAITSQITNKYSHISAGIVNGGQPDYLYIVSIE
;
A
#
# COMPACT_ATOMS: atom_id res chain seq x y z
N LEU A 1 10.06 17.41 -1.71
CA LEU A 1 10.28 18.19 -2.95
C LEU A 1 11.66 18.82 -2.84
N SER A 2 12.62 18.31 -3.61
CA SER A 2 14.05 18.60 -3.39
C SER A 2 14.62 19.66 -4.34
N ASP A 3 13.93 19.99 -5.44
CA ASP A 3 14.31 21.06 -6.37
C ASP A 3 13.06 21.55 -7.16
N PRO A 4 12.32 22.56 -6.68
CA PRO A 4 11.12 23.03 -7.37
C PRO A 4 11.51 23.97 -8.53
N GLU A 5 11.00 23.70 -9.73
CA GLU A 5 11.32 24.45 -10.97
C GLU A 5 10.17 25.35 -11.44
N GLU A 6 10.46 26.30 -12.33
CA GLU A 6 9.41 27.02 -13.05
C GLU A 6 8.58 26.06 -13.91
N GLY A 7 7.26 26.22 -13.90
CA GLY A 7 6.29 25.27 -14.43
C GLY A 7 5.75 24.27 -13.40
N THR A 8 6.25 24.31 -12.16
CA THR A 8 5.75 23.53 -11.02
C THR A 8 5.04 24.43 -9.98
N ILE A 9 4.92 23.96 -8.73
CA ILE A 9 4.42 24.70 -7.57
C ILE A 9 4.91 26.15 -7.45
N LEU A 10 6.13 26.48 -7.92
CA LEU A 10 6.64 27.86 -7.89
C LEU A 10 5.86 28.82 -8.79
N THR A 11 5.49 28.38 -9.98
CA THR A 11 4.69 29.19 -10.91
C THR A 11 3.27 29.32 -10.37
N VAL A 12 2.70 28.23 -9.85
CA VAL A 12 1.35 28.22 -9.26
C VAL A 12 1.25 29.17 -8.07
N ILE A 13 2.24 29.18 -7.17
CA ILE A 13 2.20 30.09 -6.01
C ILE A 13 2.42 31.54 -6.41
N ARG A 14 3.22 31.82 -7.44
CA ARG A 14 3.41 33.19 -7.96
C ARG A 14 2.15 33.74 -8.60
N ASP A 15 1.48 32.95 -9.42
CA ASP A 15 0.23 33.34 -10.09
C ASP A 15 -0.88 33.59 -9.05
N ALA A 16 -1.00 32.69 -8.07
CA ALA A 16 -1.93 32.84 -6.95
C ALA A 16 -1.64 34.10 -6.12
N ALA A 17 -0.37 34.37 -5.79
CA ALA A 17 0.03 35.55 -5.03
C ALA A 17 -0.24 36.86 -5.78
N THR A 18 -0.01 36.87 -7.10
CA THR A 18 -0.27 38.04 -7.96
C THR A 18 -1.77 38.36 -7.99
N ALA A 19 -2.62 37.35 -8.20
CA ALA A 19 -4.06 37.51 -8.20
C ALA A 19 -4.63 37.90 -6.83
N ALA A 20 -4.08 37.32 -5.75
CA ALA A 20 -4.44 37.68 -4.38
C ALA A 20 -4.13 39.15 -4.09
N LYS A 21 -2.95 39.63 -4.50
CA LYS A 21 -2.53 41.02 -4.31
C LYS A 21 -3.43 42.00 -5.08
N MET A 22 -3.70 41.71 -6.35
CA MET A 22 -4.64 42.52 -7.15
C MET A 22 -6.03 42.58 -6.52
N ALA A 23 -6.52 41.47 -5.95
CA ALA A 23 -7.81 41.43 -5.28
C ALA A 23 -7.81 42.19 -3.93
N ALA A 24 -6.67 42.25 -3.24
CA ALA A 24 -6.51 42.97 -1.98
C ALA A 24 -6.42 44.50 -2.18
N ASP A 25 -5.87 44.95 -3.30
CA ASP A 25 -5.72 46.37 -3.64
C ASP A 25 -7.05 47.04 -4.07
N ASN A 26 -8.13 46.26 -4.22
CA ASN A 26 -9.47 46.79 -4.56
C ASN A 26 -10.20 47.36 -3.33
N ASN A 27 -10.86 48.52 -3.50
CA ASN A 27 -11.71 49.10 -2.45
C ASN A 27 -12.87 48.15 -2.08
N GLY A 28 -12.93 47.74 -0.81
CA GLY A 28 -13.92 46.78 -0.30
C GLY A 28 -13.47 45.31 -0.33
N ALA A 29 -12.17 45.04 -0.46
CA ALA A 29 -11.61 43.70 -0.39
C ALA A 29 -12.00 42.97 0.91
N THR A 30 -12.35 41.69 0.79
CA THR A 30 -12.64 40.79 1.91
C THR A 30 -11.70 39.59 1.86
N ALA A 31 -11.51 38.90 3.00
CA ALA A 31 -10.74 37.65 3.03
C ALA A 31 -11.28 36.63 2.00
N THR A 32 -12.60 36.56 1.84
CA THR A 32 -13.26 35.70 0.86
C THR A 32 -12.92 36.10 -0.58
N SER A 33 -12.89 37.39 -0.92
CA SER A 33 -12.59 37.83 -2.29
C SER A 33 -11.12 37.61 -2.66
N VAL A 34 -10.20 37.88 -1.73
CA VAL A 34 -8.76 37.63 -1.91
C VAL A 34 -8.48 36.14 -2.10
N LEU A 35 -9.06 35.29 -1.24
CA LEU A 35 -8.88 33.84 -1.34
C LEU A 35 -9.55 33.25 -2.59
N THR A 36 -10.68 33.80 -3.02
CA THR A 36 -11.32 33.41 -4.29
C THR A 36 -10.40 33.69 -5.47
N ALA A 37 -9.77 34.87 -5.52
CA ALA A 37 -8.86 35.24 -6.59
C ALA A 37 -7.61 34.34 -6.62
N ALA A 38 -7.02 34.08 -5.45
CA ALA A 38 -5.87 33.17 -5.31
C ALA A 38 -6.20 31.74 -5.80
N THR A 39 -7.36 31.22 -5.40
CA THR A 39 -7.83 29.86 -5.76
C THR A 39 -8.09 29.72 -7.26
N ASN A 40 -8.71 30.72 -7.88
CA ASN A 40 -8.98 30.70 -9.32
C ASN A 40 -7.68 30.79 -10.15
N ALA A 41 -6.73 31.61 -9.70
CA ALA A 41 -5.43 31.75 -10.37
C ALA A 41 -4.58 30.50 -10.21
N SER A 42 -4.54 29.88 -9.03
CA SER A 42 -3.85 28.60 -8.85
C SER A 42 -4.47 27.49 -9.70
N ARG A 43 -5.81 27.42 -9.79
CA ARG A 43 -6.53 26.48 -10.69
C ARG A 43 -6.07 26.61 -12.14
N ALA A 44 -6.08 27.84 -12.66
CA ALA A 44 -5.68 28.11 -14.04
C ALA A 44 -4.21 27.78 -14.27
N SER A 45 -3.34 28.13 -13.31
CA SER A 45 -1.90 27.87 -13.39
C SER A 45 -1.61 26.36 -13.40
N VAL A 46 -2.25 25.58 -12.51
CA VAL A 46 -2.14 24.10 -12.47
C VAL A 46 -2.56 23.47 -13.79
N MET A 47 -3.69 23.90 -14.37
CA MET A 47 -4.15 23.40 -15.67
C MET A 47 -3.19 23.74 -16.82
N ASN A 48 -2.36 24.77 -16.65
CA ASN A 48 -1.39 25.21 -17.64
C ASN A 48 0.01 24.60 -17.46
N THR A 49 0.32 23.94 -16.34
CA THR A 49 1.64 23.31 -16.12
C THR A 49 2.05 22.33 -17.23
N PRO A 50 1.15 21.56 -17.89
CA PRO A 50 1.53 20.73 -19.04
C PRO A 50 1.98 21.54 -20.27
N ASN A 51 1.63 22.82 -20.38
CA ASN A 51 2.13 23.67 -21.46
C ASN A 51 3.48 24.33 -21.09
N LEU A 52 3.86 24.32 -19.82
CA LEU A 52 5.09 24.91 -19.30
C LEU A 52 6.22 23.89 -19.22
N LEU A 53 5.89 22.62 -18.94
CA LEU A 53 6.86 21.52 -18.85
C LEU A 53 6.52 20.40 -19.84
N PRO A 54 7.40 20.11 -20.82
CA PRO A 54 7.19 19.03 -21.79
C PRO A 54 6.91 17.66 -21.16
N VAL A 55 7.59 17.35 -20.05
CA VAL A 55 7.42 16.09 -19.30
C VAL A 55 5.97 15.91 -18.81
N LEU A 56 5.35 16.98 -18.30
CA LEU A 56 3.96 16.97 -17.86
C LEU A 56 2.99 16.83 -19.05
N LYS A 57 3.33 17.44 -20.19
CA LYS A 57 2.57 17.33 -21.44
C LYS A 57 2.53 15.91 -21.98
N GLU A 58 3.68 15.25 -21.99
CA GLU A 58 3.87 13.89 -22.48
C GLU A 58 3.14 12.89 -21.59
N ALA A 59 3.31 13.02 -20.27
CA ALA A 59 2.62 12.22 -19.27
C ALA A 59 1.11 12.50 -19.20
N GLY A 60 0.62 13.61 -19.77
CA GLY A 60 -0.80 13.97 -19.75
C GLY A 60 -1.33 14.34 -18.37
N VAL A 61 -0.46 14.72 -17.44
CA VAL A 61 -0.78 15.05 -16.04
C VAL A 61 -0.40 16.50 -15.71
N VAL A 62 -1.01 17.07 -14.67
CA VAL A 62 -0.63 18.37 -14.12
C VAL A 62 0.45 18.21 -13.05
N ASP A 63 1.11 19.30 -12.65
CA ASP A 63 2.09 19.26 -11.58
C ASP A 63 1.42 18.89 -10.24
N ALA A 64 1.89 17.83 -9.59
CA ALA A 64 1.32 17.35 -8.34
C ALA A 64 1.54 18.35 -7.18
N GLY A 65 2.66 19.06 -7.18
CA GLY A 65 2.95 20.09 -6.18
C GLY A 65 2.02 21.30 -6.31
N GLY A 66 1.85 21.79 -7.53
CA GLY A 66 0.91 22.84 -7.89
C GLY A 66 -0.53 22.46 -7.58
N HIS A 67 -0.94 21.23 -7.91
CA HIS A 67 -2.27 20.73 -7.62
C HIS A 67 -2.52 20.66 -6.10
N GLY A 68 -1.55 20.15 -5.31
CA GLY A 68 -1.64 20.17 -3.85
C GLY A 68 -1.81 21.57 -3.26
N LEU A 69 -1.12 22.57 -3.83
CA LEU A 69 -1.29 23.97 -3.41
C LEU A 69 -2.68 24.53 -3.75
N PHE A 70 -3.20 24.23 -4.95
CA PHE A 70 -4.57 24.58 -5.32
C PHE A 70 -5.59 23.97 -4.35
N THR A 71 -5.45 22.68 -4.02
CA THR A 71 -6.33 21.97 -3.07
C THR A 71 -6.35 22.63 -1.70
N ILE A 72 -5.22 23.14 -1.21
CA ILE A 72 -5.15 23.89 0.05
C ILE A 72 -5.96 25.19 -0.03
N PHE A 73 -5.82 25.96 -1.12
CA PHE A 73 -6.56 27.21 -1.30
C PHE A 73 -8.06 26.98 -1.46
N GLU A 74 -8.45 25.95 -2.21
CA GLU A 74 -9.86 25.59 -2.39
C GLU A 74 -10.50 25.10 -1.09
N GLY A 75 -9.80 24.27 -0.31
CA GLY A 75 -10.25 23.85 1.01
C GLY A 75 -10.47 25.05 1.96
N ALA A 76 -9.54 26.00 1.98
CA ALA A 76 -9.68 27.24 2.75
C ALA A 76 -10.87 28.09 2.26
N LEU A 77 -11.11 28.14 0.95
CA LEU A 77 -12.23 28.87 0.36
C LEU A 77 -13.58 28.23 0.72
N LEU A 78 -13.66 26.90 0.69
CA LEU A 78 -14.83 26.14 1.11
C LEU A 78 -15.12 26.33 2.61
N PHE A 79 -14.09 26.38 3.45
CA PHE A 79 -14.21 26.68 4.88
C PHE A 79 -14.86 28.07 5.10
N ILE A 80 -14.28 29.12 4.51
CA ILE A 80 -14.76 30.50 4.68
C ILE A 80 -16.19 30.69 4.14
N ARG A 81 -16.58 29.91 3.12
CA ARG A 81 -17.94 29.92 2.57
C ARG A 81 -18.94 29.06 3.35
N GLY A 82 -18.51 28.36 4.40
CA GLY A 82 -19.36 27.45 5.18
C GLY A 82 -19.80 26.21 4.40
N LYS A 83 -19.02 25.78 3.39
CA LYS A 83 -19.38 24.74 2.42
C LYS A 83 -18.62 23.42 2.57
N ILE A 84 -17.96 23.18 3.71
CA ILE A 84 -17.18 21.95 3.98
C ILE A 84 -18.04 20.67 4.04
N ASN A 85 -19.33 20.79 4.33
CA ASN A 85 -20.22 19.63 4.44
C ASN A 85 -20.64 19.12 3.05
N GLY A 86 -19.77 18.35 2.40
CA GLY A 86 -20.08 17.58 1.19
C GLY A 86 -19.50 18.10 -0.12
N ASN A 87 -18.80 19.24 -0.12
CA ASN A 87 -18.04 19.68 -1.30
C ASN A 87 -16.56 19.35 -1.11
N MET A 88 -16.04 18.53 -2.01
CA MET A 88 -14.61 18.23 -2.08
C MET A 88 -13.90 19.20 -3.03
N PRO A 89 -12.60 19.48 -2.79
CA PRO A 89 -11.77 20.17 -3.77
C PRO A 89 -11.80 19.49 -5.14
N GLU A 90 -11.83 20.29 -6.20
CA GLU A 90 -11.85 19.84 -7.59
C GLU A 90 -10.56 19.10 -7.95
N LEU A 91 -10.68 17.94 -8.59
CA LEU A 91 -9.54 17.24 -9.16
C LEU A 91 -9.28 17.78 -10.57
N LEU A 92 -8.16 18.48 -10.72
CA LEU A 92 -7.75 19.06 -12.00
C LEU A 92 -6.95 18.02 -12.79
N CYS A 93 -7.56 17.43 -13.81
CA CYS A 93 -6.90 16.52 -14.75
C CYS A 93 -7.23 16.87 -16.19
N ARG A 94 -6.29 16.64 -17.11
CA ARG A 94 -6.51 16.80 -18.55
C ARG A 94 -6.83 15.43 -19.13
N GLN A 95 -8.10 15.13 -19.37
CA GLN A 95 -8.51 13.91 -20.06
C GLN A 95 -7.99 13.94 -21.51
N LYS A 96 -7.20 12.96 -21.93
CA LYS A 96 -7.05 12.69 -23.38
C LYS A 96 -8.38 12.14 -23.89
N PRO A 97 -8.90 12.61 -25.05
CA PRO A 97 -9.95 11.88 -25.75
C PRO A 97 -9.38 10.51 -26.13
N LEU A 98 -10.10 9.42 -25.83
CA LEU A 98 -9.75 8.10 -26.34
C LEU A 98 -9.85 8.13 -27.87
N ILE A 99 -8.70 8.15 -28.54
CA ILE A 99 -8.61 7.73 -29.93
C ILE A 99 -8.20 6.26 -29.90
N THR A 100 -9.12 5.42 -30.37
CA THR A 100 -8.88 4.03 -30.75
C THR A 100 -7.84 4.00 -31.87
N SER A 101 -6.60 3.66 -31.55
CA SER A 101 -5.63 3.20 -32.55
C SER A 101 -4.97 1.92 -32.05
N THR A 102 -5.45 0.82 -32.61
CA THR A 102 -4.75 -0.46 -32.70
C THR A 102 -3.43 -0.25 -33.43
N THR A 103 -2.34 -0.11 -32.70
CA THR A 103 -0.99 -0.30 -33.23
C THR A 103 -0.17 -0.98 -32.15
N GLU A 104 0.30 -2.18 -32.48
CA GLU A 104 1.30 -2.95 -31.76
C GLU A 104 2.48 -2.04 -31.39
N PHE A 105 2.63 -1.75 -30.10
CA PHE A 105 3.86 -1.16 -29.58
C PHE A 105 4.78 -2.31 -29.20
N SER A 106 5.85 -2.43 -29.97
CA SER A 106 7.07 -3.16 -29.64
C SER A 106 7.52 -2.84 -28.22
N HIS A 107 7.66 -3.86 -27.38
CA HIS A 107 8.30 -3.77 -26.08
C HIS A 107 9.79 -3.46 -26.26
N GLU A 108 10.20 -2.23 -25.97
CA GLU A 108 11.51 -1.97 -25.39
C GLU A 108 11.30 -1.86 -23.86
N GLU A 109 11.88 -2.80 -23.13
CA GLU A 109 11.81 -2.88 -21.67
C GLU A 109 12.63 -1.74 -21.05
N ASP A 110 11.98 -0.63 -20.70
CA ASP A 110 12.58 0.40 -19.85
C ASP A 110 12.62 -0.11 -18.39
N PHE A 111 13.76 -0.66 -17.98
CA PHE A 111 14.04 -1.00 -16.59
C PHE A 111 14.11 0.28 -15.74
N TYR A 112 13.37 0.36 -14.63
CA TYR A 112 13.34 1.50 -13.69
C TYR A 112 14.48 1.49 -12.66
N GLY A 113 15.24 0.40 -12.54
CA GLY A 113 16.45 0.31 -11.70
C GLY A 113 16.19 -0.04 -10.23
N PHE A 114 17.08 0.37 -9.32
CA PHE A 114 17.07 -0.02 -7.91
C PHE A 114 16.94 1.18 -6.96
N CYS A 115 16.10 1.04 -5.93
CA CYS A 115 16.09 1.91 -4.77
C CYS A 115 17.17 1.44 -3.79
N THR A 116 18.20 2.26 -3.58
CA THR A 116 19.32 1.99 -2.68
C THR A 116 19.27 2.92 -1.49
N GLN A 117 19.08 2.35 -0.29
CA GLN A 117 19.07 3.05 0.98
C GLN A 117 20.23 2.58 1.84
N PHE A 118 20.94 3.50 2.49
CA PHE A 118 22.02 3.16 3.43
C PHE A 118 22.37 4.33 4.34
N MET A 119 23.19 4.07 5.35
CA MET A 119 23.69 5.05 6.31
C MET A 119 25.21 5.14 6.27
N ILE A 120 25.76 6.34 6.23
CA ILE A 120 27.20 6.62 6.30
C ILE A 120 27.51 7.12 7.70
N LYS A 121 28.39 6.41 8.42
CA LYS A 121 28.89 6.78 9.75
C LYS A 121 30.35 7.24 9.66
N GLY A 122 30.68 8.36 10.27
CA GLY A 122 32.03 8.92 10.27
C GLY A 122 32.12 10.18 11.11
N ASP A 123 33.31 10.77 11.21
CA ASP A 123 33.53 12.03 11.93
C ASP A 123 33.63 13.19 10.95
N ASN A 124 32.97 14.32 11.25
CA ASN A 124 32.93 15.53 10.40
C ASN A 124 32.35 15.32 8.98
N LEU A 125 31.30 14.51 8.84
CA LEU A 125 30.60 14.31 7.57
C LEU A 125 30.02 15.63 7.04
N ASN A 126 30.36 15.98 5.80
CA ASN A 126 29.81 17.15 5.12
C ASN A 126 28.66 16.74 4.18
N ILE A 127 27.44 16.98 4.63
CA ILE A 127 26.20 16.65 3.91
C ILE A 127 26.15 17.30 2.52
N LYS A 128 26.65 18.53 2.36
CA LYS A 128 26.65 19.22 1.06
C LYS A 128 27.58 18.52 0.07
N THR A 129 28.75 18.11 0.53
CA THR A 129 29.72 17.38 -0.30
C THR A 129 29.15 16.01 -0.69
N ILE A 130 28.63 15.23 0.27
CA ILE A 130 28.03 13.91 0.01
C ILE A 130 26.87 14.02 -0.99
N ARG A 131 25.98 15.01 -0.80
CA ARG A 131 24.86 15.23 -1.72
C ARG A 131 25.34 15.56 -3.13
N ASN A 132 26.32 16.45 -3.27
CA ASN A 132 26.83 16.84 -4.59
C ASN A 132 27.51 15.67 -5.31
N THR A 133 28.27 14.84 -4.59
CA THR A 133 28.96 13.69 -5.19
C THR A 133 28.01 12.57 -5.61
N LEU A 134 26.95 12.31 -4.84
CA LEU A 134 26.00 11.25 -5.17
C LEU A 134 24.90 11.71 -6.16
N LYS A 135 24.75 13.01 -6.40
CA LYS A 135 23.69 13.57 -7.26
C LYS A 135 23.76 13.02 -8.69
N ASP A 136 24.98 12.80 -9.19
CA ASP A 136 25.19 12.37 -10.58
C ASP A 136 25.11 10.84 -10.75
N LEU A 137 24.98 10.08 -9.65
CA LEU A 137 24.98 8.62 -9.65
C LEU A 137 23.57 8.01 -9.67
N GLY A 138 22.52 8.83 -9.68
CA GLY A 138 21.14 8.35 -9.66
C GLY A 138 20.11 9.46 -9.55
N GLN A 139 18.85 9.07 -9.53
CA GLN A 139 17.69 9.94 -9.44
C GLN A 139 17.12 9.96 -8.03
N SER A 140 16.30 10.97 -7.73
CA SER A 140 15.56 11.08 -6.44
C SER A 140 16.45 10.97 -5.19
N LEU A 141 17.66 11.54 -5.25
CA LEU A 141 18.61 11.54 -4.14
C LEU A 141 18.07 12.33 -2.94
N ILE A 142 17.97 11.66 -1.80
CA ILE A 142 17.68 12.23 -0.49
C ILE A 142 18.89 11.96 0.41
N VAL A 143 19.46 13.03 0.96
CA VAL A 143 20.57 12.97 1.93
C VAL A 143 20.18 13.78 3.15
N VAL A 144 20.03 13.12 4.30
CA VAL A 144 19.56 13.71 5.56
C VAL A 144 20.43 13.18 6.70
N GLY A 145 20.85 14.04 7.62
CA GLY A 145 21.69 13.65 8.77
C GLY A 145 22.48 14.81 9.35
N ASP A 146 23.57 14.48 10.05
CA ASP A 146 24.50 15.42 10.68
C ASP A 146 25.97 15.03 10.42
N SER A 147 26.91 15.62 11.18
CA SER A 147 28.34 15.37 11.04
C SER A 147 28.82 14.00 11.50
N ALA A 148 27.98 13.22 12.19
CA ALA A 148 28.30 11.89 12.71
C ALA A 148 27.63 10.76 11.90
N LEU A 149 26.42 11.01 11.39
CA LEU A 149 25.60 10.01 10.71
C LEU A 149 24.75 10.62 9.60
N VAL A 150 24.86 10.08 8.39
CA VAL A 150 24.13 10.55 7.21
C VAL A 150 23.35 9.41 6.58
N ARG A 151 22.02 9.54 6.48
CA ARG A 151 21.14 8.63 5.75
C ARG A 151 21.02 9.07 4.29
N VAL A 152 21.16 8.11 3.39
CA VAL A 152 21.07 8.28 1.94
C VAL A 152 19.98 7.37 1.39
N HIS A 153 19.16 7.94 0.50
CA HIS A 153 18.22 7.21 -0.37
C HIS A 153 18.44 7.69 -1.79
N ILE A 154 18.68 6.79 -2.73
CA ILE A 154 18.92 7.13 -4.13
C ILE A 154 18.39 6.03 -5.04
N HIS A 155 17.80 6.41 -6.16
CA HIS A 155 17.38 5.48 -7.21
C HIS A 155 18.47 5.40 -8.27
N SER A 156 19.02 4.22 -8.53
CA SER A 156 20.10 4.05 -9.50
C SER A 156 20.05 2.66 -10.14
N HIS A 157 20.52 2.55 -11.38
CA HIS A 157 20.73 1.26 -12.03
C HIS A 157 21.99 0.55 -11.51
N ASP A 158 22.98 1.31 -11.04
CA ASP A 158 24.25 0.79 -10.55
C ASP A 158 24.42 1.07 -9.05
N THR A 159 23.88 0.15 -8.25
CA THR A 159 23.93 0.22 -6.77
C THR A 159 25.36 0.02 -6.25
N GLY A 160 26.22 -0.66 -7.02
CA GLY A 160 27.62 -0.89 -6.68
C GLY A 160 28.43 0.41 -6.77
N LEU A 161 28.23 1.19 -7.82
CA LEU A 161 28.87 2.50 -7.99
C LEU A 161 28.42 3.50 -6.91
N VAL A 162 27.13 3.50 -6.58
CA VAL A 162 26.58 4.35 -5.50
C VAL A 162 27.21 4.00 -4.15
N THR A 163 27.22 2.73 -3.77
CA THR A 163 27.74 2.29 -2.46
C THR A 163 29.26 2.43 -2.37
N SER A 164 30.01 2.12 -3.43
CA SER A 164 31.47 2.33 -3.45
C SER A 164 31.85 3.80 -3.35
N THR A 165 31.12 4.70 -4.03
CA THR A 165 31.36 6.14 -3.93
C THR A 165 31.02 6.66 -2.53
N ALA A 166 29.91 6.20 -1.94
CA ALA A 166 29.53 6.57 -0.60
C ALA A 166 30.53 6.10 0.49
N ALA A 167 31.22 4.98 0.26
CA ALA A 167 32.21 4.44 1.19
C ALA A 167 33.46 5.33 1.32
N SER A 168 33.70 6.24 0.36
CA SER A 168 34.79 7.22 0.45
C SER A 168 34.58 8.28 1.54
N PHE A 169 33.34 8.47 2.01
CA PHE A 169 33.01 9.47 3.03
C PHE A 169 33.00 8.91 4.46
N GLY A 170 32.89 7.60 4.62
CA GLY A 170 32.76 6.97 5.94
C GLY A 170 32.35 5.50 5.84
N THR A 171 32.05 4.90 6.97
CA THR A 171 31.63 3.50 7.05
C THR A 171 30.15 3.37 6.68
N ILE A 172 29.84 2.56 5.67
CA ILE A 172 28.46 2.27 5.28
C ILE A 172 27.85 1.22 6.21
N THR A 173 26.64 1.48 6.67
CA THR A 173 25.81 0.61 7.53
C THR A 173 24.37 0.60 7.01
N ASP A 174 23.60 -0.43 7.39
CA ASP A 174 22.17 -0.56 7.07
C ASP A 174 21.82 -0.43 5.58
N VAL A 175 22.52 -1.19 4.73
CA VAL A 175 22.28 -1.20 3.27
C VAL A 175 21.01 -2.00 2.94
N ASP A 176 20.05 -1.35 2.31
CA ASP A 176 18.82 -1.94 1.76
C ASP A 176 18.73 -1.58 0.27
N ILE A 177 18.84 -2.58 -0.60
CA ILE A 177 18.78 -2.43 -2.06
C ILE A 177 17.55 -3.19 -2.56
N ARG A 178 16.63 -2.49 -3.21
CA ARG A 178 15.38 -3.05 -3.73
C ARG A 178 15.22 -2.74 -5.20
N SER A 179 14.86 -3.73 -6.01
CA SER A 179 14.48 -3.51 -7.41
C SER A 179 13.13 -2.77 -7.46
N MET A 180 13.09 -1.65 -8.16
CA MET A 180 11.85 -0.90 -8.37
C MET A 180 10.96 -1.56 -9.43
N ASP A 181 11.56 -2.30 -10.36
CA ASP A 181 10.86 -3.13 -11.36
C ASP A 181 10.01 -4.23 -10.70
N LYS A 182 10.54 -4.83 -9.63
CA LYS A 182 9.82 -5.84 -8.85
C LYS A 182 8.66 -5.25 -8.03
N GLN A 183 8.76 -3.99 -7.61
CA GLN A 183 7.66 -3.27 -6.95
C GLN A 183 6.54 -2.84 -7.93
N HIS A 184 6.86 -2.65 -9.21
CA HIS A 184 5.86 -2.41 -10.26
C HIS A 184 5.22 -3.71 -10.75
N GLN A 185 5.96 -4.83 -10.76
CA GLN A 185 5.42 -6.15 -11.07
C GLN A 185 4.52 -6.75 -9.97
N ASP A 186 4.66 -6.35 -8.71
CA ASP A 186 3.66 -6.73 -7.69
C ASP A 186 2.30 -6.01 -7.90
N PHE A 187 2.22 -5.08 -8.86
CA PHE A 187 0.99 -4.47 -9.38
C PHE A 187 0.44 -5.21 -10.62
N LEU A 188 0.98 -6.40 -10.96
CA LEU A 188 0.56 -7.18 -12.11
C LEU A 188 -0.92 -7.59 -11.97
N LEU A 189 -1.76 -6.86 -12.69
CA LEU A 189 -2.94 -7.42 -13.32
C LEU A 189 -2.51 -8.73 -13.98
N VAL A 190 -2.94 -9.86 -13.42
CA VAL A 190 -2.80 -11.16 -14.06
C VAL A 190 -3.70 -11.13 -15.29
N LYS A 191 -3.17 -10.66 -16.42
CA LYS A 191 -3.84 -10.71 -17.72
C LYS A 191 -3.99 -12.18 -18.13
N ARG A 192 -5.03 -12.85 -17.63
CA ARG A 192 -5.63 -13.96 -18.36
C ARG A 192 -6.37 -13.34 -19.54
N GLY A 193 -6.04 -13.76 -20.76
CA GLY A 193 -6.56 -13.23 -22.03
C GLY A 193 -8.04 -13.48 -22.31
N ASN A 194 -8.85 -13.72 -21.28
CA ASN A 194 -10.31 -13.81 -21.37
C ASN A 194 -10.90 -12.73 -20.46
N SER A 195 -11.81 -11.92 -20.99
CA SER A 195 -12.69 -11.07 -20.19
C SER A 195 -13.39 -11.96 -19.16
N LEU A 196 -12.97 -11.88 -17.90
CA LEU A 196 -13.60 -12.62 -16.81
C LEU A 196 -14.98 -12.00 -16.58
N GLN A 197 -16.01 -12.84 -16.49
CA GLN A 197 -17.37 -12.37 -16.17
C GLN A 197 -17.44 -11.76 -14.76
N THR A 198 -16.66 -12.32 -13.83
CA THR A 198 -16.47 -11.84 -12.47
C THR A 198 -14.97 -11.78 -12.16
N ALA A 199 -14.53 -10.68 -11.57
CA ALA A 199 -13.16 -10.50 -11.13
C ALA A 199 -13.12 -10.38 -9.60
N VAL A 200 -12.08 -10.90 -8.97
CA VAL A 200 -11.88 -10.76 -7.53
C VAL A 200 -10.69 -9.84 -7.27
N ILE A 201 -10.87 -8.87 -6.38
CA ILE A 201 -9.80 -8.03 -5.85
C ILE A 201 -9.61 -8.29 -4.36
N ALA A 202 -8.37 -8.31 -3.90
CA ALA A 202 -8.05 -8.59 -2.51
C ALA A 202 -7.08 -7.57 -1.94
N VAL A 203 -7.25 -7.23 -0.67
CA VAL A 203 -6.27 -6.44 0.07
C VAL A 203 -5.26 -7.40 0.70
N VAL A 204 -3.99 -7.25 0.37
CA VAL A 204 -2.95 -8.22 0.76
C VAL A 204 -1.67 -7.49 1.15
N ASN A 205 -0.97 -8.00 2.16
CA ASN A 205 0.34 -7.51 2.57
C ASN A 205 1.28 -8.68 2.88
N GLY A 206 2.38 -8.77 2.13
CA GLY A 206 3.36 -9.86 2.18
C GLY A 206 3.53 -10.51 0.82
N SER A 207 4.77 -10.57 0.33
CA SER A 207 5.06 -11.04 -1.04
C SER A 207 4.66 -12.50 -1.29
N GLY A 208 4.81 -13.36 -0.28
CA GLY A 208 4.40 -14.76 -0.38
C GLY A 208 2.87 -14.93 -0.40
N LEU A 209 2.14 -14.09 0.36
CA LEU A 209 0.69 -14.04 0.32
C LEU A 209 0.18 -13.48 -1.02
N VAL A 210 0.83 -12.45 -1.56
CA VAL A 210 0.56 -11.92 -2.91
C VAL A 210 0.66 -13.03 -3.96
N ASN A 211 1.74 -13.82 -3.93
CA ASN A 211 1.90 -14.97 -4.81
C ASN A 211 0.78 -16.01 -4.61
N THR A 212 0.40 -16.28 -3.36
CA THR A 212 -0.69 -17.23 -3.05
C THR A 212 -2.01 -16.80 -3.69
N PHE A 213 -2.38 -15.51 -3.60
CA PHE A 213 -3.57 -14.98 -4.27
C PHE A 213 -3.43 -14.98 -5.80
N ALA A 214 -2.25 -14.69 -6.33
CA ALA A 214 -1.97 -14.75 -7.76
C ALA A 214 -2.15 -16.17 -8.32
N ASP A 215 -1.64 -17.18 -7.62
CA ASP A 215 -1.79 -18.60 -7.99
C ASP A 215 -3.26 -19.05 -7.98
N LEU A 216 -4.07 -18.49 -7.07
CA LEU A 216 -5.53 -18.70 -7.01
C LEU A 216 -6.31 -17.89 -8.06
N GLY A 217 -5.63 -17.09 -8.89
CA GLY A 217 -6.24 -16.35 -9.99
C GLY A 217 -6.93 -15.06 -9.59
N ILE A 218 -6.45 -14.37 -8.55
CA ILE A 218 -6.90 -13.01 -8.22
C ILE A 218 -6.72 -12.07 -9.42
N ALA A 219 -7.66 -11.15 -9.64
CA ALA A 219 -7.59 -10.21 -10.75
C ALA A 219 -6.69 -9.01 -10.42
N ALA A 220 -6.77 -8.51 -9.19
CA ALA A 220 -5.91 -7.43 -8.72
C ALA A 220 -5.72 -7.46 -7.20
N ILE A 221 -4.58 -6.94 -6.75
CA ILE A 221 -4.25 -6.79 -5.34
C ILE A 221 -4.18 -5.31 -4.99
N VAL A 222 -4.81 -4.95 -3.88
CA VAL A 222 -4.64 -3.66 -3.22
C VAL A 222 -3.63 -3.84 -2.09
N PRO A 223 -2.47 -3.18 -2.12
CA PRO A 223 -1.52 -3.26 -1.01
C PRO A 223 -2.18 -2.76 0.27
N GLY A 224 -2.18 -3.57 1.32
CA GLY A 224 -2.73 -3.13 2.59
C GLY A 224 -2.69 -4.14 3.73
N GLY A 225 -2.51 -3.64 4.96
CA GLY A 225 -2.40 -4.44 6.17
C GLY A 225 -2.63 -3.63 7.45
N GLN A 226 -2.31 -4.20 8.61
CA GLN A 226 -2.68 -3.60 9.92
C GLN A 226 -2.16 -2.17 10.13
N THR A 227 -0.94 -1.89 9.67
CA THR A 227 -0.29 -0.58 9.79
C THR A 227 -0.38 0.27 8.53
N MET A 228 -0.96 -0.27 7.46
CA MET A 228 -1.06 0.35 6.13
C MET A 228 -2.44 0.02 5.54
N ASN A 229 -3.50 0.57 6.13
CA ASN A 229 -4.84 0.38 5.56
C ASN A 229 -4.96 1.22 4.26
N PRO A 230 -5.42 0.64 3.15
CA PRO A 230 -5.63 1.37 1.91
C PRO A 230 -6.74 2.41 2.09
N SER A 231 -6.68 3.48 1.31
CA SER A 231 -7.76 4.46 1.26
C SER A 231 -8.94 3.95 0.41
N THR A 232 -10.12 4.55 0.60
CA THR A 232 -11.29 4.29 -0.26
C THR A 232 -10.96 4.50 -1.75
N MET A 233 -10.12 5.49 -2.05
CA MET A 233 -9.72 5.81 -3.42
C MET A 233 -8.78 4.75 -4.00
N ASP A 234 -7.90 4.15 -3.19
CA ASP A 234 -7.02 3.07 -3.65
C ASP A 234 -7.84 1.86 -4.10
N ILE A 235 -8.83 1.46 -3.30
CA ILE A 235 -9.75 0.37 -3.64
C ILE A 235 -10.57 0.72 -4.89
N LEU A 236 -11.12 1.93 -4.95
CA LEU A 236 -11.92 2.40 -6.10
C LEU A 236 -11.10 2.41 -7.40
N ASN A 237 -9.89 2.97 -7.37
CA ASN A 237 -8.99 3.00 -8.52
C ASN A 237 -8.65 1.59 -9.00
N THR A 238 -8.43 0.66 -8.09
CA THR A 238 -8.19 -0.75 -8.45
C THR A 238 -9.43 -1.37 -9.09
N MET A 239 -10.63 -1.16 -8.53
CA MET A 239 -11.88 -1.63 -9.15
C MET A 239 -12.07 -1.09 -10.56
N GLU A 240 -11.82 0.20 -10.79
CA GLU A 240 -12.00 0.82 -12.11
C GLU A 240 -11.01 0.28 -13.15
N ARG A 241 -9.78 -0.05 -12.75
CA ARG A 241 -8.75 -0.62 -13.64
C ARG A 241 -8.98 -2.08 -14.03
N VAL A 242 -9.73 -2.84 -13.23
CA VAL A 242 -10.04 -4.24 -13.56
C VAL A 242 -11.01 -4.32 -14.73
N ASP A 243 -10.66 -5.13 -15.73
CA ASP A 243 -11.44 -5.35 -16.96
C ASP A 243 -12.60 -6.35 -16.73
N SER A 244 -13.45 -6.02 -15.76
CA SER A 244 -14.71 -6.73 -15.48
C SER A 244 -15.73 -5.74 -14.92
N ASN A 245 -16.99 -5.92 -15.29
CA ASN A 245 -18.12 -5.17 -14.74
C ASN A 245 -18.65 -5.77 -13.43
N SER A 246 -18.33 -7.03 -13.13
CA SER A 246 -18.69 -7.69 -11.87
C SER A 246 -17.45 -7.93 -11.03
N ILE A 247 -17.40 -7.35 -9.83
CA ILE A 247 -16.22 -7.39 -8.95
C ILE A 247 -16.61 -7.89 -7.56
N ILE A 248 -15.81 -8.80 -7.02
CA ILE A 248 -15.86 -9.24 -5.62
C ILE A 248 -14.64 -8.67 -4.91
N ILE A 249 -14.83 -8.13 -3.70
CA ILE A 249 -13.78 -7.49 -2.91
C ILE A 249 -13.56 -8.30 -1.63
N LEU A 250 -12.30 -8.67 -1.37
CA LEU A 250 -11.84 -9.37 -0.16
C LEU A 250 -10.97 -8.43 0.68
N PRO A 251 -11.52 -7.76 1.71
CA PRO A 251 -10.80 -6.76 2.51
C PRO A 251 -9.68 -7.34 3.36
N ASN A 252 -9.78 -8.61 3.78
CA ASN A 252 -8.80 -9.38 4.56
C ASN A 252 -8.26 -8.68 5.82
N ASN A 253 -8.96 -7.65 6.27
CA ASN A 253 -8.63 -6.85 7.42
C ASN A 253 -9.91 -6.16 7.90
N LYS A 254 -10.26 -6.38 9.17
CA LYS A 254 -11.44 -5.79 9.81
C LYS A 254 -11.57 -4.27 9.61
N ASN A 255 -10.44 -3.54 9.67
CA ASN A 255 -10.43 -2.09 9.50
C ASN A 255 -10.68 -1.65 8.05
N VAL A 256 -10.49 -2.55 7.08
CA VAL A 256 -10.63 -2.28 5.65
C VAL A 256 -12.04 -2.61 5.15
N VAL A 257 -12.80 -3.45 5.86
CA VAL A 257 -14.19 -3.81 5.49
C VAL A 257 -15.07 -2.56 5.28
N THR A 258 -15.01 -1.59 6.20
CA THR A 258 -15.77 -0.33 6.08
C THR A 258 -15.31 0.48 4.88
N THR A 259 -14.00 0.61 4.67
CA THR A 259 -13.40 1.33 3.53
C THR A 259 -13.80 0.70 2.20
N ALA A 260 -13.81 -0.63 2.11
CA ALA A 260 -14.22 -1.38 0.92
C ALA A 260 -15.71 -1.14 0.60
N ARG A 261 -16.59 -1.16 1.61
CA ARG A 261 -18.02 -0.86 1.43
C ARG A 261 -18.27 0.57 0.94
N LEU A 262 -17.50 1.53 1.45
CA LEU A 262 -17.55 2.91 0.95
C LEU A 262 -17.11 2.96 -0.51
N ALA A 263 -16.02 2.29 -0.89
CA ALA A 263 -15.56 2.24 -2.27
C ALA A 263 -16.61 1.62 -3.21
N GLN A 264 -17.25 0.52 -2.78
CA GLN A 264 -18.36 -0.11 -3.50
C GLN A 264 -19.51 0.88 -3.79
N SER A 265 -19.82 1.81 -2.88
CA SER A 265 -20.88 2.81 -3.09
C SER A 265 -20.52 3.92 -4.09
N LEU A 266 -19.25 4.02 -4.51
CA LEU A 266 -18.73 5.08 -5.36
C LEU A 266 -18.49 4.64 -6.82
N THR A 267 -18.56 3.34 -7.10
CA THR A 267 -18.42 2.80 -8.46
C THR A 267 -19.78 2.53 -9.10
N SER A 268 -19.81 2.58 -10.43
CA SER A 268 -20.98 2.15 -11.23
C SER A 268 -20.94 0.66 -11.60
N LYS A 269 -19.82 -0.03 -11.33
CA LYS A 269 -19.67 -1.47 -11.56
C LYS A 269 -20.51 -2.27 -10.57
N ASN A 270 -20.91 -3.48 -10.96
CA ASN A 270 -21.60 -4.41 -10.08
C ASN A 270 -20.58 -4.98 -9.08
N THR A 271 -20.64 -4.55 -7.82
CA THR A 271 -19.61 -4.89 -6.82
C THR A 271 -20.19 -5.43 -5.52
N CYS A 272 -19.45 -6.35 -4.89
CA CYS A 272 -19.84 -6.99 -3.63
C CYS A 272 -18.62 -7.17 -2.73
N VAL A 273 -18.72 -6.68 -1.50
CA VAL A 273 -17.73 -6.92 -0.45
C VAL A 273 -18.10 -8.16 0.34
N ILE A 274 -17.29 -9.21 0.23
CA ILE A 274 -17.32 -10.33 1.19
C ILE A 274 -16.45 -9.90 2.37
N PRO A 275 -17.01 -9.76 3.59
CA PRO A 275 -16.34 -9.05 4.68
C PRO A 275 -15.31 -9.95 5.39
N THR A 276 -14.29 -10.39 4.66
CA THR A 276 -13.14 -11.10 5.22
C THR A 276 -12.35 -10.14 6.13
N GLU A 277 -12.07 -10.59 7.35
CA GLU A 277 -11.34 -9.82 8.36
C GLU A 277 -9.87 -10.25 8.48
N THR A 278 -9.51 -11.40 7.91
CA THR A 278 -8.14 -11.93 7.92
C THR A 278 -7.73 -12.44 6.54
N ILE A 279 -6.42 -12.56 6.31
CA ILE A 279 -5.87 -13.11 5.06
C ILE A 279 -6.31 -14.57 4.80
N PRO A 280 -6.25 -15.50 5.79
CA PRO A 280 -6.73 -16.86 5.58
C PRO A 280 -8.20 -16.96 5.16
N GLN A 281 -9.06 -16.10 5.70
CA GLN A 281 -10.46 -16.01 5.27
C GLN A 281 -10.57 -15.64 3.78
N GLY A 282 -9.74 -14.71 3.30
CA GLY A 282 -9.66 -14.37 1.88
C GLY A 282 -9.15 -15.50 1.00
N ILE A 283 -8.15 -16.26 1.47
CA ILE A 283 -7.62 -17.42 0.75
C ILE A 283 -8.69 -18.50 0.64
N ALA A 284 -9.37 -18.83 1.73
CA ALA A 284 -10.47 -19.80 1.74
C ALA A 284 -11.62 -19.37 0.82
N ALA A 285 -11.97 -18.08 0.81
CA ALA A 285 -12.92 -17.53 -0.14
C ALA A 285 -12.44 -17.71 -1.59
N MET A 286 -11.17 -17.42 -1.88
CA MET A 286 -10.60 -17.58 -3.23
C MET A 286 -10.55 -19.02 -3.72
N ILE A 287 -10.38 -20.00 -2.83
CA ILE A 287 -10.39 -21.43 -3.22
C ILE A 287 -11.74 -21.85 -3.80
N GLU A 288 -12.84 -21.27 -3.33
CA GLU A 288 -14.20 -21.53 -3.83
C GLU A 288 -14.56 -20.71 -5.09
N PHE A 289 -13.70 -19.77 -5.50
CA PHE A 289 -13.98 -18.93 -6.66
C PHE A 289 -13.90 -19.75 -7.96
N MET A 290 -14.98 -19.74 -8.73
CA MET A 290 -15.09 -20.43 -10.01
C MET A 290 -15.25 -19.40 -11.14
N PRO A 291 -14.23 -19.21 -11.99
CA PRO A 291 -14.26 -18.24 -13.08
C PRO A 291 -15.44 -18.40 -14.06
N GLU A 292 -15.91 -19.63 -14.23
CA GLU A 292 -17.01 -19.99 -15.14
C GLU A 292 -18.41 -19.90 -14.49
N ALA A 293 -18.47 -19.70 -13.17
CA ALA A 293 -19.73 -19.55 -12.46
C ALA A 293 -20.24 -18.10 -12.51
N ASP A 294 -21.56 -17.93 -12.39
CA ASP A 294 -22.15 -16.59 -12.33
C ASP A 294 -21.76 -15.85 -11.05
N TYR A 295 -21.99 -14.54 -11.07
CA TYR A 295 -21.61 -13.61 -10.01
C TYR A 295 -22.22 -13.96 -8.64
N GLU A 296 -23.51 -14.29 -8.61
CA GLU A 296 -24.24 -14.57 -7.37
C GLU A 296 -23.84 -15.92 -6.77
N THR A 297 -23.65 -16.93 -7.62
CA THR A 297 -23.12 -18.23 -7.20
C THR A 297 -21.74 -18.08 -6.57
N ASN A 298 -20.84 -17.31 -7.18
CA ASN A 298 -19.52 -17.03 -6.60
C ASN A 298 -19.62 -16.33 -5.25
N ILE A 299 -20.42 -15.26 -5.13
CA ILE A 299 -20.60 -14.56 -3.84
C ILE A 299 -21.04 -15.54 -2.75
N LYS A 300 -22.04 -16.38 -3.04
CA LYS A 300 -22.58 -17.33 -2.06
C LYS A 300 -21.53 -18.35 -1.61
N GLN A 301 -20.85 -19.01 -2.55
CA GLN A 301 -19.86 -20.05 -2.22
C GLN A 301 -18.67 -19.48 -1.45
N MET A 302 -18.13 -18.35 -1.92
CA MET A 302 -17.04 -17.65 -1.25
C MET A 302 -17.44 -17.18 0.15
N ALA A 303 -18.68 -16.71 0.33
CA ALA A 303 -19.20 -16.27 1.62
C ALA A 303 -19.40 -17.42 2.64
N GLU A 304 -19.80 -18.61 2.17
CA GLU A 304 -19.98 -19.78 3.03
C GLU A 304 -18.63 -20.34 3.54
N SER A 305 -17.60 -20.32 2.68
CA SER A 305 -16.27 -20.83 3.02
C SER A 305 -15.55 -19.99 4.07
N TYR A 306 -15.48 -18.66 3.91
CA TYR A 306 -14.70 -17.83 4.84
C TYR A 306 -15.26 -17.84 6.28
N ALA A 307 -16.56 -18.09 6.45
CA ALA A 307 -17.23 -18.13 7.76
C ALA A 307 -16.77 -19.32 8.62
N CYS A 308 -16.23 -20.38 8.01
CA CYS A 308 -15.75 -21.57 8.70
C CYS A 308 -14.30 -21.45 9.18
N VAL A 309 -13.57 -20.43 8.70
CA VAL A 309 -12.13 -20.28 8.98
C VAL A 309 -11.88 -19.59 10.31
N LYS A 310 -11.07 -20.23 11.15
CA LYS A 310 -10.49 -19.61 12.35
C LYS A 310 -9.06 -19.19 12.10
N THR A 311 -8.70 -18.00 12.56
CA THR A 311 -7.37 -17.44 12.35
C THR A 311 -6.65 -17.21 13.67
N ILE A 312 -5.40 -17.66 13.76
CA ILE A 312 -4.48 -17.26 14.83
C ILE A 312 -3.40 -16.36 14.24
N GLU A 313 -3.22 -15.17 14.79
CA GLU A 313 -2.16 -14.25 14.38
C GLU A 313 -1.18 -14.07 15.55
N VAL A 314 0.12 -14.28 15.31
CA VAL A 314 1.16 -14.17 16.34
C VAL A 314 2.12 -13.05 16.00
N THR A 315 2.30 -12.11 16.94
CA THR A 315 3.22 -10.98 16.80
C THR A 315 3.92 -10.67 18.13
N ARG A 316 4.83 -9.69 18.11
CA ARG A 316 5.54 -9.20 19.30
C ARG A 316 4.86 -7.94 19.82
N ALA A 317 4.65 -7.87 21.13
CA ALA A 317 4.11 -6.70 21.77
C ALA A 317 5.10 -5.52 21.71
N THR A 318 4.66 -4.39 21.15
CA THR A 318 5.46 -3.15 21.04
C THR A 318 5.38 -2.26 22.28
N ARG A 319 4.52 -2.62 23.24
CA ARG A 319 4.38 -1.92 24.53
C ARG A 319 3.89 -2.87 25.61
N ALA A 320 4.21 -2.56 26.87
CA ALA A 320 3.58 -3.22 28.00
C ALA A 320 2.13 -2.73 28.14
N ALA A 321 1.20 -3.64 28.45
CA ALA A 321 -0.21 -3.31 28.62
C ALA A 321 -0.93 -4.36 29.47
N ARG A 322 -2.09 -3.99 30.02
CA ARG A 322 -3.07 -4.95 30.53
C ARG A 322 -4.32 -4.90 29.66
N VAL A 323 -4.65 -6.02 29.04
CA VAL A 323 -5.79 -6.14 28.11
C VAL A 323 -6.48 -7.47 28.41
N ASN A 324 -7.80 -7.46 28.58
CA ASN A 324 -8.61 -8.67 28.83
C ASN A 324 -8.10 -9.54 29.99
N GLY A 325 -7.57 -8.92 31.06
CA GLY A 325 -6.99 -9.61 32.20
C GLY A 325 -5.58 -10.18 31.97
N LEU A 326 -5.04 -10.10 30.75
CA LEU A 326 -3.67 -10.50 30.42
C LEU A 326 -2.70 -9.35 30.71
N SER A 327 -1.58 -9.66 31.34
CA SER A 327 -0.47 -8.73 31.53
C SER A 327 0.59 -8.97 30.47
N ILE A 328 0.75 -8.01 29.56
CA ILE A 328 1.66 -8.07 28.42
C ILE A 328 2.91 -7.25 28.74
N LYS A 329 4.08 -7.83 28.50
CA LYS A 329 5.36 -7.12 28.58
C LYS A 329 5.83 -6.68 27.20
N LEU A 330 6.63 -5.62 27.15
CA LEU A 330 7.31 -5.20 25.92
C LEU A 330 8.16 -6.36 25.38
N GLY A 331 8.05 -6.64 24.08
CA GLY A 331 8.79 -7.70 23.38
C GLY A 331 8.22 -9.10 23.53
N GLN A 332 7.23 -9.30 24.41
CA GLN A 332 6.57 -10.58 24.62
C GLN A 332 5.76 -10.99 23.38
N PHE A 333 5.69 -12.29 23.09
CA PHE A 333 4.84 -12.78 22.01
C PHE A 333 3.38 -12.81 22.45
N ILE A 334 2.52 -12.36 21.56
CA ILE A 334 1.08 -12.36 21.75
C ILE A 334 0.42 -13.13 20.62
N ALA A 335 -0.68 -13.82 20.92
CA ALA A 335 -1.54 -14.43 19.91
C ALA A 335 -2.94 -13.82 19.97
N LEU A 336 -3.43 -13.48 18.78
CA LEU A 336 -4.80 -13.05 18.54
C LEU A 336 -5.56 -14.20 17.91
N LEU A 337 -6.75 -14.49 18.44
CA LEU A 337 -7.69 -15.44 17.86
C LEU A 337 -8.83 -14.65 17.25
N ASP A 338 -9.00 -14.72 15.92
CA ASP A 338 -9.96 -13.90 15.16
C ASP A 338 -9.88 -12.39 15.54
N GLY A 339 -8.65 -11.88 15.65
CA GLY A 339 -8.37 -10.48 16.02
C GLY A 339 -8.50 -10.16 17.52
N GLU A 340 -8.93 -11.10 18.37
CA GLU A 340 -8.98 -10.90 19.81
C GLU A 340 -7.71 -11.39 20.50
N LEU A 341 -7.06 -10.53 21.27
CA LEU A 341 -5.91 -10.92 22.09
C LEU A 341 -6.32 -11.96 23.16
N LYS A 342 -5.75 -13.17 23.06
CA LYS A 342 -6.02 -14.28 24.01
C LYS A 342 -4.79 -14.80 24.75
N VAL A 343 -3.60 -14.63 24.19
CA VAL A 343 -2.37 -15.24 24.74
C VAL A 343 -1.24 -14.22 24.80
N ALA A 344 -0.45 -14.25 25.88
CA ALA A 344 0.82 -13.54 26.01
C ALA A 344 1.87 -14.49 26.65
N VAL A 345 2.96 -14.79 25.92
CA VAL A 345 4.00 -15.76 26.32
C VAL A 345 5.38 -15.38 25.76
N GLU A 346 6.44 -16.00 26.28
CA GLU A 346 7.83 -15.69 25.90
C GLU A 346 8.31 -16.41 24.62
N ASN A 347 7.50 -17.31 24.05
CA ASN A 347 7.88 -18.11 22.88
C ASN A 347 6.75 -18.17 21.85
N PRO A 348 7.02 -17.98 20.55
CA PRO A 348 5.98 -17.88 19.53
C PRO A 348 5.29 -19.22 19.27
N ALA A 349 6.00 -20.35 19.31
CA ALA A 349 5.40 -21.67 19.19
C ALA A 349 4.43 -21.94 20.34
N LYS A 350 4.81 -21.57 21.58
CA LYS A 350 3.88 -21.64 22.73
C LYS A 350 2.65 -20.78 22.53
N ALA A 351 2.78 -19.62 21.89
CA ALA A 351 1.65 -18.73 21.59
C ALA A 351 0.65 -19.42 20.65
N ILE A 352 1.15 -20.05 19.59
CA ILE A 352 0.36 -20.84 18.63
C ILE A 352 -0.34 -22.00 19.34
N PHE A 353 0.40 -22.85 20.07
CA PHE A 353 -0.18 -24.04 20.70
C PHE A 353 -1.18 -23.71 21.81
N HIS A 354 -0.97 -22.62 22.55
CA HIS A 354 -1.92 -22.17 23.55
C HIS A 354 -3.20 -21.63 22.87
N ALA A 355 -3.08 -20.83 21.81
CA ALA A 355 -4.24 -20.37 21.04
C ALA A 355 -4.99 -21.54 20.39
N LEU A 356 -4.29 -22.53 19.80
CA LEU A 356 -4.91 -23.74 19.25
C LEU A 356 -5.70 -24.54 20.31
N SER A 357 -5.23 -24.58 21.56
CA SER A 357 -5.94 -25.29 22.63
C SER A 357 -7.25 -24.62 23.06
N MET A 358 -7.48 -23.37 22.65
CA MET A 358 -8.73 -22.65 22.91
C MET A 358 -9.79 -22.88 21.83
N ILE A 359 -9.46 -23.65 20.78
CA ILE A 359 -10.33 -23.90 19.62
C ILE A 359 -10.75 -25.36 19.63
N GLU A 360 -12.00 -25.64 19.29
CA GLU A 360 -12.46 -27.00 19.07
C GLU A 360 -12.00 -27.49 17.70
N LEU A 361 -11.06 -28.43 17.68
CA LEU A 361 -10.41 -28.95 16.46
C LEU A 361 -11.01 -30.28 15.96
N THR A 362 -12.19 -30.68 16.44
CA THR A 362 -12.85 -31.94 16.08
C THR A 362 -13.31 -31.97 14.61
N CYS A 363 -13.83 -30.85 14.13
CA CYS A 363 -14.28 -30.68 12.75
C CYS A 363 -13.16 -30.22 11.80
N CYS A 364 -12.07 -29.67 12.34
CA CYS A 364 -10.94 -29.19 11.55
C CYS A 364 -10.27 -30.33 10.78
N ARG A 365 -9.90 -30.05 9.53
CA ARG A 365 -9.21 -30.96 8.61
C ARG A 365 -7.86 -30.43 8.17
N VAL A 366 -7.72 -29.11 8.05
CA VAL A 366 -6.51 -28.48 7.53
C VAL A 366 -6.06 -27.35 8.45
N ILE A 367 -4.77 -27.32 8.74
CA ILE A 367 -4.11 -26.19 9.39
C ILE A 367 -2.96 -25.72 8.50
N THR A 368 -2.96 -24.44 8.14
CA THR A 368 -1.88 -23.86 7.32
C THR A 368 -1.15 -22.79 8.10
N LEU A 369 0.17 -22.96 8.28
CA LEU A 369 1.04 -21.98 8.94
C LEU A 369 1.70 -21.08 7.89
N TYR A 370 1.34 -19.81 7.87
CA TYR A 370 1.99 -18.77 7.09
C TYR A 370 3.03 -18.07 7.95
N TYR A 371 4.30 -18.09 7.55
CA TYR A 371 5.37 -17.40 8.28
C TYR A 371 5.75 -16.07 7.61
N GLY A 372 5.97 -15.05 8.45
CA GLY A 372 6.27 -13.68 8.02
C GLY A 372 7.75 -13.45 7.70
N LYS A 373 8.09 -12.24 7.24
CA LYS A 373 9.45 -11.88 6.81
C LYS A 373 10.53 -12.06 7.89
N ASP A 374 10.14 -11.89 9.16
CA ASP A 374 11.04 -11.95 10.32
C ASP A 374 11.05 -13.35 10.99
N ALA A 375 10.33 -14.32 10.42
CA ALA A 375 10.27 -15.68 10.92
C ALA A 375 11.30 -16.58 10.22
N ASN A 376 11.88 -17.50 10.99
CA ASN A 376 12.77 -18.53 10.46
C ASN A 376 11.94 -19.69 9.89
N GLU A 377 12.21 -20.09 8.65
CA GLU A 377 11.57 -21.23 7.99
C GLU A 377 11.80 -22.55 8.74
N TYR A 378 12.99 -22.76 9.32
CA TYR A 378 13.29 -23.96 10.11
C TYR A 378 12.38 -24.07 11.33
N ASP A 379 12.18 -22.96 12.06
CA ASP A 379 11.29 -22.91 13.22
C ASP A 379 9.83 -23.13 12.79
N ALA A 380 9.42 -22.54 11.66
CA ALA A 380 8.10 -22.73 11.10
C ALA A 380 7.83 -24.21 10.71
N LYS A 381 8.81 -24.87 10.07
CA LYS A 381 8.74 -26.31 9.75
C LYS A 381 8.66 -27.16 11.02
N ALA A 382 9.43 -26.82 12.04
CA ALA A 382 9.41 -27.52 13.33
C ALA A 382 8.05 -27.38 14.03
N ILE A 383 7.46 -26.18 14.02
CA ILE A 383 6.11 -25.92 14.56
C ILE A 383 5.07 -26.75 13.79
N THR A 384 5.13 -26.71 12.45
CA THR A 384 4.19 -27.47 11.59
C THR A 384 4.28 -28.97 11.87
N SER A 385 5.49 -29.52 12.00
CA SER A 385 5.71 -30.93 12.34
C SER A 385 5.15 -31.29 13.72
N GLN A 386 5.25 -30.39 14.70
CA GLN A 386 4.65 -30.58 16.01
C GLN A 386 3.12 -30.56 15.96
N ILE A 387 2.51 -29.73 15.09
CA ILE A 387 1.06 -29.72 14.86
C ILE A 387 0.63 -31.07 14.28
N THR A 388 1.29 -31.55 13.22
CA THR A 388 0.99 -32.86 12.59
C THR A 388 1.09 -34.01 13.59
N ASN A 389 2.13 -34.03 14.43
CA ASN A 389 2.33 -35.08 15.43
C ASN A 389 1.28 -35.05 16.55
N LYS A 390 0.82 -33.85 16.93
CA LYS A 390 -0.15 -33.67 18.02
C LYS A 390 -1.58 -33.94 17.58
N TYR A 391 -1.91 -33.62 16.33
CA TYR A 391 -3.25 -33.73 15.77
C TYR A 391 -3.22 -34.62 14.52
N SER A 392 -3.18 -35.93 14.73
CA SER A 392 -2.99 -36.92 13.65
C SER A 392 -4.12 -36.95 12.61
N HIS A 393 -5.29 -36.39 12.93
CA HIS A 393 -6.43 -36.28 12.02
C HIS A 393 -6.42 -35.01 11.15
N ILE A 394 -5.46 -34.09 11.40
CA ILE A 394 -5.37 -32.80 10.71
C ILE A 394 -4.15 -32.80 9.77
N SER A 395 -4.37 -32.36 8.54
CA SER A 395 -3.28 -32.08 7.60
C SER A 395 -2.69 -30.70 7.89
N ALA A 396 -1.41 -30.65 8.28
CA ALA A 396 -0.72 -29.39 8.54
C ALA A 396 0.23 -29.02 7.39
N GLY A 397 0.10 -27.80 6.87
CA GLY A 397 0.93 -27.23 5.82
C GLY A 397 1.69 -25.99 6.28
N ILE A 398 2.70 -25.60 5.51
CA ILE A 398 3.47 -24.37 5.71
C ILE A 398 3.56 -23.61 4.40
N VAL A 399 3.40 -22.29 4.47
CA VAL A 399 3.53 -21.36 3.35
C VAL A 399 4.40 -20.18 3.76
N ASN A 400 5.31 -19.75 2.89
CA ASN A 400 5.99 -18.47 3.08
C ASN A 400 4.98 -17.36 2.79
N GLY A 401 4.56 -16.62 3.82
CA GLY A 401 3.65 -15.50 3.64
C GLY A 401 4.37 -14.17 3.42
N GLY A 402 5.55 -14.00 4.01
CA GLY A 402 6.36 -12.79 3.86
C GLY A 402 5.70 -11.52 4.40
N GLN A 403 4.64 -11.64 5.20
CA GLN A 403 3.96 -10.50 5.81
C GLN A 403 4.87 -9.77 6.82
N PRO A 404 4.75 -8.44 6.96
CA PRO A 404 5.66 -7.66 7.80
C PRO A 404 5.25 -7.54 9.28
N ASP A 405 3.96 -7.59 9.60
CA ASP A 405 3.46 -7.26 10.94
C ASP A 405 3.30 -8.49 11.86
N TYR A 406 3.04 -9.66 11.28
CA TYR A 406 2.83 -10.91 12.00
C TYR A 406 3.96 -11.89 11.75
N LEU A 407 4.51 -12.45 12.83
CA LEU A 407 5.53 -13.49 12.74
C LEU A 407 4.92 -14.77 12.15
N TYR A 408 3.72 -15.13 12.60
CA TYR A 408 2.96 -16.27 12.09
C TYR A 408 1.49 -15.91 11.94
N ILE A 409 0.86 -16.43 10.90
CA ILE A 409 -0.60 -16.49 10.74
C ILE A 409 -0.94 -17.97 10.57
N VAL A 410 -1.95 -18.46 11.29
CA VAL A 410 -2.41 -19.86 11.21
C VAL A 410 -3.84 -19.85 10.70
N SER A 411 -4.06 -20.51 9.56
CA SER A 411 -5.41 -20.89 9.10
C SER A 411 -5.83 -22.19 9.75
N ILE A 412 -7.10 -22.29 10.14
CA ILE A 412 -7.71 -23.47 10.73
C ILE A 412 -9.07 -23.65 10.05
N GLU A 413 -9.18 -24.72 9.28
CA GLU A 413 -10.28 -25.04 8.36
C GLU A 413 -10.87 -26.41 8.65
#